data_AF-A0A212D8F5-F1
#
_entry.id   AF-A0A212D8F5-F1
#
_cell.length_a   1.000
_cell.length_b   1.000
_cell.length_c   1.000
_cell.angle_alpha   90.00
_cell.angle_beta   90.00
_cell.angle_gamma   90.00
#
_symmetry.space_group_name_H-M   'P 1'
#
loop_
_entity.id
_entity.type
_entity.pdbx_description
1 polymer ?
#
loop_
_entity_poly.entity_id
_entity_poly.type
_entity_poly.pdbx_seq_one_letter_code
_entity_poly.pdbx_strand_id
1 'polypeptide(L)'
;MAAEVDGPLKRVLVPLLLPEKCYDQIFVQWDLLHVPCLKILLSKGLGLGIVAGSLLVKLPQVFKILGAKSAEGLSLQSVMLELVALTGTMVYSITNNFPFSSWGEALFLMIQTITIAFLVLHYRGQTVKGVAFLACYALVLLVLLSPLTPQAVVTLLQASNMPSVVVGRLLQAATNYRNGHTGQLSAITVFLLFGGSLARIFTSIQAVVTLLQASNMPSVVVGRLLQAATNYRNGHTGQLSAITVFLLFGGSLARIFTSIQETGDPLMAGTFVVSSLCNGLIAAQVLFYWNAKAPHKKKKQ
;
A
#
# COMPACT_ATOMS: atom_id res chain seq x y z
N MET A 1 -23.04 9.02 31.73
CA MET A 1 -21.64 9.24 32.16
C MET A 1 -20.67 8.48 31.23
N ALA A 2 -20.67 8.82 29.93
CA ALA A 2 -19.83 8.13 28.92
C ALA A 2 -19.18 9.15 27.96
N ALA A 3 -18.81 10.33 28.46
CA ALA A 3 -18.35 11.44 27.62
C ALA A 3 -16.95 11.97 27.97
N GLU A 4 -16.26 11.44 28.98
CA GLU A 4 -14.97 11.99 29.44
C GLU A 4 -13.73 11.14 29.10
N VAL A 5 -13.88 9.89 28.62
CA VAL A 5 -12.71 9.04 28.29
C VAL A 5 -12.22 9.23 26.83
N ASP A 6 -13.02 9.87 25.97
CA ASP A 6 -12.75 9.99 24.53
C ASP A 6 -11.83 11.14 24.12
N GLY A 7 -11.62 12.15 24.98
CA GLY A 7 -10.83 13.35 24.65
C GLY A 7 -9.37 13.09 24.22
N PRO A 8 -8.58 12.31 24.99
CA PRO A 8 -7.19 12.05 24.65
C PRO A 8 -7.05 11.00 23.53
N LEU A 9 -7.93 10.00 23.48
CA LEU A 9 -7.90 8.95 22.45
C LEU A 9 -8.27 9.52 21.07
N LYS A 10 -9.36 10.33 20.99
CA LYS A 10 -9.80 10.99 19.75
C LYS A 10 -8.74 11.94 19.19
N ARG A 11 -8.06 12.71 20.06
CA ARG A 11 -6.96 13.62 19.64
C ARG A 11 -5.75 12.92 19.04
N VAL A 12 -5.50 11.65 19.38
CA VAL A 12 -4.37 10.87 18.86
C VAL A 12 -4.79 10.03 17.66
N LEU A 13 -5.94 9.34 17.73
CA LEU A 13 -6.39 8.42 16.68
C LEU A 13 -6.88 9.12 15.43
N VAL A 14 -7.55 10.27 15.55
CA VAL A 14 -8.14 10.97 14.40
C VAL A 14 -7.08 11.50 13.42
N PRO A 15 -6.08 12.28 13.84
CA PRO A 15 -5.08 12.80 12.91
C PRO A 15 -4.11 11.71 12.40
N LEU A 16 -3.93 10.62 13.14
CA LEU A 16 -2.90 9.61 12.85
C LEU A 16 -3.44 8.35 12.14
N LEU A 17 -4.66 7.92 12.47
CA LEU A 17 -5.18 6.61 12.12
C LEU A 17 -6.50 6.66 11.34
N LEU A 18 -7.45 7.53 11.72
CA LEU A 18 -8.84 7.48 11.26
C LEU A 18 -9.46 8.85 10.95
N PRO A 19 -10.22 9.02 9.87
CA PRO A 19 -11.11 10.17 9.72
C PRO A 19 -12.08 10.27 10.92
N GLU A 20 -12.44 11.50 11.34
CA GLU A 20 -13.36 11.73 12.47
C GLU A 20 -14.65 10.91 12.37
N LYS A 21 -15.21 10.81 11.16
CA LYS A 21 -16.42 10.04 10.87
C LYS A 21 -16.25 8.55 11.18
N CYS A 22 -15.09 7.97 10.88
CA CYS A 22 -14.80 6.58 11.20
C CYS A 22 -14.54 6.37 12.69
N TYR A 23 -13.95 7.37 13.39
CA TYR A 23 -13.72 7.27 14.83
C TYR A 23 -15.06 7.23 15.56
N ASP A 24 -15.97 8.12 15.16
CA ASP A 24 -17.29 8.21 15.76
C ASP A 24 -18.14 6.96 15.43
N GLN A 25 -18.07 6.40 14.22
CA GLN A 25 -18.78 5.15 13.92
C GLN A 25 -18.25 3.92 14.68
N ILE A 26 -16.93 3.75 14.76
CA ILE A 26 -16.32 2.56 15.36
C ILE A 26 -16.31 2.63 16.90
N PHE A 27 -15.92 3.77 17.48
CA PHE A 27 -15.68 3.90 18.91
C PHE A 27 -16.84 4.54 19.68
N VAL A 28 -17.60 5.45 19.05
CA VAL A 28 -18.73 6.13 19.70
C VAL A 28 -20.04 5.37 19.45
N GLN A 29 -20.28 4.92 18.20
CA GLN A 29 -21.50 4.20 17.81
C GLN A 29 -21.38 2.67 17.89
N TRP A 30 -20.19 2.12 18.20
CA TRP A 30 -19.91 0.68 18.28
C TRP A 30 -20.24 -0.13 17.01
N ASP A 31 -20.28 0.51 15.83
CA ASP A 31 -20.45 -0.17 14.54
C ASP A 31 -19.11 -0.71 14.02
N LEU A 32 -18.63 -1.77 14.67
CA LEU A 32 -17.35 -2.43 14.39
C LEU A 32 -17.29 -3.08 13.00
N LEU A 33 -18.43 -3.30 12.34
CA LEU A 33 -18.54 -4.00 11.06
C LEU A 33 -18.65 -3.06 9.86
N HIS A 34 -18.44 -1.76 10.04
CA HIS A 34 -18.43 -0.79 8.96
C HIS A 34 -17.20 -1.02 8.04
N VAL A 35 -17.38 -1.88 7.02
CA VAL A 35 -16.33 -2.41 6.14
C VAL A 35 -15.35 -1.35 5.59
N PRO A 36 -15.79 -0.15 5.14
CA PRO A 36 -14.89 0.90 4.67
C PRO A 36 -13.97 1.44 5.78
N CYS A 37 -14.52 1.76 6.95
CA CYS A 37 -13.78 2.31 8.08
C CYS A 37 -12.87 1.26 8.73
N LEU A 38 -13.32 0.01 8.82
CA LEU A 38 -12.52 -1.11 9.32
C LEU A 38 -11.30 -1.38 8.43
N LYS A 39 -11.44 -1.31 7.10
CA LYS A 39 -10.30 -1.43 6.18
C LYS A 39 -9.26 -0.33 6.36
N ILE A 40 -9.70 0.92 6.53
CA ILE A 40 -8.81 2.06 6.78
C ILE A 40 -8.10 1.89 8.13
N LEU A 41 -8.85 1.54 9.17
CA LEU A 41 -8.33 1.25 10.51
C LEU A 41 -7.25 0.16 10.46
N LEU A 42 -7.56 -0.98 9.84
CA LEU A 42 -6.64 -2.11 9.72
C LEU A 42 -5.43 -1.76 8.86
N SER A 43 -5.59 -1.06 7.73
CA SER A 43 -4.47 -0.70 6.85
C SER A 43 -3.52 0.30 7.51
N LYS A 44 -4.04 1.36 8.13
CA LYS A 44 -3.25 2.39 8.84
C LYS A 44 -2.65 1.84 10.13
N GLY A 45 -3.42 1.06 10.89
CA GLY A 45 -2.98 0.35 12.09
C GLY A 45 -1.87 -0.65 11.79
N LEU A 46 -2.02 -1.46 10.74
CA LEU A 46 -0.98 -2.40 10.31
C LEU A 46 0.27 -1.65 9.82
N GLY A 47 0.11 -0.54 9.08
CA GLY A 47 1.24 0.31 8.67
C GLY A 47 2.04 0.88 9.85
N LEU A 48 1.37 1.48 10.83
CA LEU A 48 2.02 1.95 12.06
C LEU A 48 2.60 0.80 12.89
N GLY A 49 1.93 -0.35 12.94
CA GLY A 49 2.41 -1.56 13.59
C GLY A 49 3.69 -2.10 12.94
N ILE A 50 3.80 -2.03 11.61
CA ILE A 50 5.03 -2.37 10.87
C ILE A 50 6.16 -1.38 11.24
N VAL A 51 5.88 -0.07 11.25
CA VAL A 51 6.87 0.93 11.64
C VAL A 51 7.33 0.73 13.09
N ALA A 52 6.41 0.52 14.02
CA ALA A 52 6.74 0.24 15.42
C ALA A 52 7.51 -1.08 15.57
N GLY A 53 7.06 -2.13 14.88
CA GLY A 53 7.72 -3.45 14.89
C GLY A 53 9.13 -3.40 14.32
N SER A 54 9.38 -2.54 13.32
CA SER A 54 10.69 -2.40 12.67
C SER A 54 11.82 -2.03 13.64
N LEU A 55 11.50 -1.33 14.74
CA LEU A 55 12.43 -1.03 15.83
C LEU A 55 13.04 -2.28 16.46
N LEU A 56 12.30 -3.39 16.48
CA LEU A 56 12.68 -4.63 17.16
C LEU A 56 13.23 -5.69 16.20
N VAL A 57 13.11 -5.51 14.89
CA VAL A 57 13.41 -6.58 13.90
C VAL A 57 14.86 -7.05 13.97
N LYS A 58 15.82 -6.13 13.98
CA LYS A 58 17.26 -6.47 13.94
C LYS A 58 17.94 -6.39 15.32
N LEU A 59 17.27 -5.89 16.36
CA LEU A 59 17.82 -5.87 17.72
C LEU A 59 18.23 -7.26 18.24
N PRO A 60 17.45 -8.35 18.05
CA PRO A 60 17.90 -9.69 18.44
C PRO A 60 19.21 -10.10 17.79
N GLN A 61 19.43 -9.70 16.53
CA GLN A 61 20.69 -9.96 15.82
C GLN A 61 21.84 -9.13 16.40
N VAL A 62 21.61 -7.85 16.74
CA VAL A 62 22.61 -7.01 17.42
C VAL A 62 23.05 -7.63 18.75
N PHE A 63 22.09 -8.02 19.59
CA PHE A 63 22.40 -8.65 20.89
C PHE A 63 23.14 -9.98 20.73
N LYS A 64 22.78 -10.79 19.72
CA LYS A 64 23.47 -12.05 19.44
C LYS A 64 24.93 -11.84 19.05
N ILE A 65 25.21 -10.86 18.20
CA ILE A 65 26.59 -10.49 17.79
C ILE A 65 27.40 -9.99 19.00
N LEU A 66 26.82 -9.08 19.80
CA LEU A 66 27.49 -8.53 20.99
C LEU A 66 27.78 -9.61 22.05
N GLY A 67 26.82 -10.51 22.28
CA GLY A 67 26.97 -11.62 23.23
C GLY A 67 28.01 -12.64 22.79
N ALA A 68 28.04 -12.99 21.50
CA ALA A 68 29.02 -13.92 20.94
C ALA A 68 30.40 -13.29 20.72
N LYS A 69 30.50 -11.95 20.72
CA LYS A 69 31.70 -11.18 20.34
C LYS A 69 32.33 -11.65 19.02
N SER A 70 31.50 -12.09 18.08
CA SER A 70 31.90 -12.65 16.80
C SER A 70 30.89 -12.29 15.72
N ALA A 71 31.36 -12.15 14.49
CA ALA A 71 30.54 -11.88 13.31
C ALA A 71 30.47 -13.10 12.37
N GLU A 72 30.78 -14.28 12.87
CA GLU A 72 30.79 -15.51 12.10
C GLU A 72 29.41 -15.87 11.52
N GLY A 73 29.38 -16.33 10.27
CA GLY A 73 28.15 -16.65 9.54
C GLY A 73 27.45 -15.45 8.90
N LEU A 74 27.88 -14.20 9.17
CA LEU A 74 27.28 -13.00 8.56
C LEU A 74 28.02 -12.58 7.28
N SER A 75 27.28 -12.39 6.20
CA SER A 75 27.82 -11.89 4.93
C SER A 75 27.84 -10.35 4.91
N LEU A 76 29.02 -9.76 4.91
CA LEU A 76 29.19 -8.30 4.83
C LEU A 76 28.57 -7.73 3.53
N GLN A 77 28.70 -8.44 2.41
CA GLN A 77 28.13 -8.01 1.13
C GLN A 77 26.59 -7.95 1.19
N SER A 78 25.96 -8.94 1.83
CA SER A 78 24.52 -8.94 2.06
C SER A 78 24.06 -7.73 2.88
N VAL A 79 24.78 -7.43 3.96
CA VAL A 79 24.48 -6.28 4.84
C VAL A 79 24.65 -4.95 4.07
N MET A 80 25.67 -4.82 3.22
CA MET A 80 25.87 -3.62 2.41
C MET A 80 24.77 -3.41 1.37
N LEU A 81 24.33 -4.47 0.69
CA LEU A 81 23.23 -4.40 -0.27
C LEU A 81 21.89 -4.07 0.41
N GLU A 82 21.65 -4.60 1.61
CA GLU A 82 20.48 -4.24 2.41
C GLU A 82 20.51 -2.75 2.81
N LEU A 83 21.68 -2.23 3.16
CA LEU A 83 21.85 -0.82 3.50
C LEU A 83 21.61 0.12 2.29
N VAL A 84 22.10 -0.25 1.11
CA VAL A 84 21.82 0.48 -0.14
C VAL A 84 20.33 0.55 -0.41
N ALA A 85 19.62 -0.57 -0.30
CA ALA A 85 18.17 -0.64 -0.54
C ALA A 85 17.35 0.20 0.45
N LEU A 86 17.72 0.18 1.73
CA LEU A 86 17.05 0.97 2.76
C LEU A 86 17.31 2.48 2.57
N THR A 87 18.54 2.84 2.22
CA THR A 87 18.92 4.22 1.91
C THR A 87 18.15 4.74 0.69
N GLY A 88 18.05 3.94 -0.37
CA GLY A 88 17.24 4.26 -1.55
C GLY A 88 15.79 4.55 -1.23
N THR A 89 15.17 3.65 -0.44
CA THR A 89 13.78 3.82 0.01
C THR A 89 13.59 5.10 0.80
N MET A 90 14.50 5.42 1.72
CA MET A 90 14.42 6.62 2.54
C MET A 90 14.59 7.90 1.70
N VAL A 91 15.67 8.01 0.94
CA VAL A 91 15.99 9.21 0.14
C VAL A 91 14.87 9.46 -0.88
N TYR A 92 14.43 8.43 -1.61
CA TYR A 92 13.31 8.55 -2.55
C TYR A 92 12.02 9.05 -1.88
N SER A 93 11.72 8.55 -0.69
CA SER A 93 10.48 8.92 0.01
C SER A 93 10.53 10.34 0.58
N ILE A 94 11.69 10.78 1.05
CA ILE A 94 11.91 12.16 1.51
C ILE A 94 11.84 13.13 0.33
N THR A 95 12.55 12.84 -0.78
CA THR A 95 12.58 13.71 -1.95
C THR A 95 11.20 13.88 -2.60
N ASN A 96 10.35 12.85 -2.57
CA ASN A 96 8.98 12.90 -3.09
C ASN A 96 7.94 13.37 -2.04
N ASN A 97 8.36 13.83 -0.86
CA ASN A 97 7.48 14.29 0.23
C ASN A 97 6.40 13.27 0.66
N PHE A 98 6.74 11.98 0.69
CA PHE A 98 5.81 10.96 1.17
C PHE A 98 5.65 10.99 2.69
N PRO A 99 4.45 10.68 3.21
CA PRO A 99 4.19 10.67 4.64
C PRO A 99 5.08 9.65 5.35
N PHE A 100 5.60 10.01 6.53
CA PHE A 100 6.50 9.16 7.32
C PHE A 100 5.94 7.76 7.59
N SER A 101 4.62 7.61 7.74
CA SER A 101 3.97 6.30 7.92
C SER A 101 4.26 5.30 6.80
N SER A 102 4.61 5.76 5.60
CA SER A 102 4.85 4.92 4.42
C SER A 102 6.29 4.42 4.30
N TRP A 103 7.26 5.10 4.91
CA TRP A 103 8.68 4.79 4.75
C TRP A 103 9.47 4.75 6.07
N GLY A 104 8.85 5.11 7.19
CA GLY A 104 9.51 5.24 8.49
C GLY A 104 10.15 3.95 9.00
N GLU A 105 9.63 2.78 8.60
CA GLU A 105 10.28 1.49 8.89
C GLU A 105 11.68 1.38 8.26
N ALA A 106 11.89 1.97 7.07
CA ALA A 106 13.18 1.92 6.39
C ALA A 106 14.24 2.70 7.17
N LEU A 107 13.87 3.81 7.82
CA LEU A 107 14.75 4.58 8.69
C LEU A 107 15.24 3.74 9.88
N PHE A 108 14.33 3.09 10.60
CA PHE A 108 14.69 2.29 11.77
C PHE A 108 15.51 1.05 11.40
N LEU A 109 15.17 0.38 10.30
CA LEU A 109 15.96 -0.74 9.79
C LEU A 109 17.34 -0.28 9.30
N MET A 110 17.44 0.90 8.68
CA MET A 110 18.69 1.48 8.20
C MET A 110 19.66 1.70 9.37
N ILE A 111 19.20 2.37 10.44
CA ILE A 111 19.99 2.61 11.66
C ILE A 111 20.51 1.29 12.24
N GLN A 112 19.62 0.29 12.42
CA GLN A 112 20.04 -1.02 12.94
C GLN A 112 21.00 -1.76 12.00
N THR A 113 20.85 -1.61 10.68
CA THR A 113 21.71 -2.26 9.68
C THR A 113 23.10 -1.62 9.63
N ILE A 114 23.21 -0.30 9.81
CA ILE A 114 24.49 0.41 9.97
C ILE A 114 25.22 -0.11 11.21
N THR A 115 24.50 -0.25 12.34
CA THR A 115 25.07 -0.82 13.57
C THR A 115 25.59 -2.23 13.35
N ILE A 116 24.83 -3.10 12.68
CA ILE A 116 25.28 -4.46 12.36
C ILE A 116 26.50 -4.43 11.43
N ALA A 117 26.52 -3.58 10.40
CA ALA A 117 27.66 -3.45 9.49
C ALA A 117 28.95 -3.06 10.25
N PHE A 118 28.85 -2.09 11.16
CA PHE A 118 29.95 -1.69 12.02
C PHE A 118 30.41 -2.84 12.93
N LEU A 119 29.49 -3.52 13.62
CA LEU A 119 29.82 -4.65 14.49
C LEU A 119 30.49 -5.79 13.72
N VAL A 120 30.04 -6.08 12.50
CA VAL A 120 30.67 -7.09 11.62
C VAL A 120 32.11 -6.73 11.30
N LEU A 121 32.39 -5.46 10.97
CA LEU A 121 33.76 -4.99 10.68
C LEU A 121 34.63 -4.97 11.94
N HIS A 122 34.07 -4.57 13.08
CA HIS A 122 34.75 -4.54 14.37
C HIS A 122 35.20 -5.94 14.82
N TYR A 123 34.28 -6.92 14.84
CA TYR A 123 34.59 -8.29 15.26
C TYR A 123 35.39 -9.11 14.24
N ARG A 124 35.57 -8.61 13.01
CA ARG A 124 36.55 -9.13 12.04
C ARG A 124 37.96 -8.55 12.22
N GLY A 125 38.19 -7.73 13.25
CA GLY A 125 39.47 -7.06 13.51
C GLY A 125 39.73 -5.83 12.64
N GLN A 126 38.73 -5.34 11.90
CA GLN A 126 38.86 -4.23 10.94
C GLN A 126 38.16 -2.95 11.43
N THR A 127 38.28 -2.62 12.72
CA THR A 127 37.59 -1.49 13.36
C THR A 127 37.82 -0.15 12.65
N VAL A 128 39.05 0.12 12.18
CA VAL A 128 39.37 1.35 11.44
C VAL A 128 38.55 1.45 10.15
N LYS A 129 38.39 0.36 9.41
CA LYS A 129 37.51 0.31 8.23
C LYS A 129 36.05 0.51 8.62
N GLY A 130 35.64 0.00 9.79
CA GLY A 130 34.30 0.23 10.36
C GLY A 130 34.01 1.70 10.64
N VAL A 131 34.93 2.41 11.29
CA VAL A 131 34.78 3.86 11.56
C VAL A 131 34.80 4.67 10.27
N ALA A 132 35.73 4.36 9.35
CA ALA A 132 35.79 4.99 8.04
C ALA A 132 34.51 4.76 7.22
N PHE A 133 33.93 3.56 7.29
CA PHE A 133 32.64 3.23 6.69
C PHE A 133 31.52 4.10 7.25
N LEU A 134 31.44 4.31 8.57
CA LEU A 134 30.41 5.16 9.18
C LEU A 134 30.53 6.62 8.70
N ALA A 135 31.74 7.17 8.68
CA ALA A 135 31.98 8.53 8.22
C ALA A 135 31.64 8.71 6.73
N CYS A 136 32.08 7.75 5.90
CA CYS A 136 31.78 7.75 4.46
C CYS A 136 30.27 7.63 4.21
N TYR A 137 29.60 6.72 4.92
CA TYR A 137 28.15 6.53 4.80
C TYR A 137 27.38 7.78 5.20
N ALA A 138 27.76 8.44 6.30
CA ALA A 138 27.16 9.71 6.72
C ALA A 138 27.32 10.80 5.66
N LEU A 139 28.52 10.94 5.07
CA LEU A 139 28.78 11.89 3.99
C LEU A 139 27.92 11.58 2.75
N VAL A 140 27.85 10.32 2.33
CA VAL A 140 27.01 9.88 1.20
C VAL A 140 25.54 10.20 1.47
N LEU A 141 25.04 9.94 2.69
CA LEU A 141 23.66 10.23 3.06
C LEU A 141 23.37 11.74 3.02
N LEU A 142 24.30 12.58 3.51
CA LEU A 142 24.17 14.04 3.42
C LEU A 142 24.12 14.53 1.97
N VAL A 143 24.97 13.99 1.09
CA VAL A 143 24.95 14.32 -0.35
C VAL A 143 23.63 13.88 -0.98
N LEU A 144 23.19 12.64 -0.74
CA LEU A 144 21.95 12.10 -1.29
C LEU A 144 20.70 12.88 -0.86
N LEU A 145 20.68 13.40 0.38
CA LEU A 145 19.58 14.22 0.89
C LEU A 145 19.68 15.69 0.48
N SER A 146 20.82 16.13 -0.02
CA SER A 146 21.00 17.51 -0.50
C SER A 146 20.26 17.72 -1.83
N PRO A 147 19.83 18.97 -2.12
CA PRO A 147 19.20 19.31 -3.41
C PRO A 147 20.15 19.16 -4.62
N LEU A 148 21.44 18.84 -4.39
CA LEU A 148 22.43 18.61 -5.44
C LEU A 148 22.24 17.28 -6.15
N THR A 149 21.51 16.33 -5.56
CA THR A 149 21.34 14.99 -6.15
C THR A 149 20.24 15.00 -7.21
N PRO A 150 20.53 14.64 -8.48
CA PRO A 150 19.52 14.56 -9.51
C PRO A 150 18.45 13.50 -9.22
N GLN A 151 17.19 13.79 -9.52
CA GLN A 151 16.07 12.86 -9.33
C GLN A 151 16.27 11.51 -10.02
N ALA A 152 17.01 11.48 -11.14
CA ALA A 152 17.37 10.26 -11.84
C ALA A 152 18.20 9.30 -10.97
N VAL A 153 19.14 9.82 -10.18
CA VAL A 153 19.98 9.01 -9.26
C VAL A 153 19.12 8.43 -8.15
N VAL A 154 18.25 9.25 -7.54
CA VAL A 154 17.35 8.82 -6.47
C VAL A 154 16.36 7.75 -6.96
N THR A 155 15.84 7.92 -8.17
CA THR A 155 14.90 6.96 -8.79
C THR A 155 15.61 5.65 -9.18
N LEU A 156 16.84 5.74 -9.71
CA LEU A 156 17.64 4.56 -10.00
C LEU A 156 17.98 3.78 -8.72
N LEU A 157 18.32 4.50 -7.65
CA LEU A 157 18.57 3.90 -6.33
C LEU A 157 17.32 3.16 -5.86
N GLN A 158 16.14 3.80 -5.92
CA GLN A 158 14.85 3.17 -5.61
C GLN A 158 14.56 1.93 -6.48
N ALA A 159 14.84 2.00 -7.79
CA ALA A 159 14.64 0.88 -8.71
C ALA A 159 15.58 -0.30 -8.40
N SER A 160 16.80 -0.01 -7.94
CA SER A 160 17.79 -1.02 -7.55
C SER A 160 17.51 -1.68 -6.20
N ASN A 161 16.55 -1.18 -5.40
CA ASN A 161 16.26 -1.69 -4.07
C ASN A 161 15.87 -3.18 -4.09
N MET A 162 14.91 -3.56 -4.93
CA MET A 162 14.43 -4.94 -4.99
C MET A 162 15.51 -5.92 -5.45
N PRO A 163 16.25 -5.66 -6.56
CA PRO A 163 17.42 -6.46 -6.92
C PRO A 163 18.44 -6.57 -5.78
N SER A 164 18.78 -5.47 -5.11
CA SER A 164 19.77 -5.45 -4.03
C SER A 164 19.34 -6.32 -2.84
N VAL A 165 18.07 -6.25 -2.43
CA VAL A 165 17.53 -7.11 -1.36
C VAL A 165 17.58 -8.58 -1.75
N VAL A 166 17.16 -8.93 -2.97
CA VAL A 166 17.17 -10.32 -3.45
C VAL A 166 18.59 -10.88 -3.48
N VAL A 167 19.53 -10.15 -4.11
CA VAL A 167 20.93 -10.56 -4.17
C VAL A 167 21.52 -10.66 -2.77
N GLY A 168 21.22 -9.71 -1.88
CA GLY A 168 21.66 -9.75 -0.49
C GLY A 168 21.18 -11.01 0.25
N ARG A 169 19.91 -11.38 0.11
CA ARG A 169 19.36 -12.60 0.73
C ARG A 169 19.98 -13.87 0.14
N LEU A 170 20.21 -13.92 -1.18
CA LEU A 170 20.89 -15.04 -1.84
C LEU A 170 22.34 -15.19 -1.36
N LEU A 171 23.09 -14.09 -1.21
CA LEU A 171 24.46 -14.13 -0.69
C LEU A 171 24.52 -14.62 0.75
N GLN A 172 23.56 -14.23 1.60
CA GLN A 172 23.48 -14.72 2.97
C GLN A 172 23.12 -16.21 3.00
N ALA A 173 22.17 -16.66 2.16
CA ALA A 173 21.81 -18.07 2.05
C ALA A 173 23.00 -18.93 1.56
N ALA A 174 23.73 -18.46 0.55
CA ALA A 174 24.94 -19.12 0.06
C ALA A 174 26.03 -19.20 1.15
N THR A 175 26.17 -18.17 1.97
CA THR A 175 27.10 -18.16 3.12
C THR A 175 26.68 -19.20 4.16
N ASN A 176 25.40 -19.26 4.51
CA ASN A 176 24.88 -20.27 5.44
C ASN A 176 25.09 -21.70 4.91
N TYR A 177 24.85 -21.92 3.61
CA TYR A 177 25.05 -23.22 2.97
C TYR A 177 26.52 -23.65 2.98
N ARG A 178 27.44 -22.73 2.61
CA ARG A 178 28.88 -23.01 2.62
C ARG A 178 29.44 -23.29 4.02
N ASN A 179 28.91 -22.62 5.04
CA ASN A 179 29.36 -22.80 6.42
C ASN A 179 28.73 -24.02 7.11
N GLY A 180 27.63 -24.58 6.57
CA GLY A 180 26.88 -25.65 7.23
C GLY A 180 26.10 -25.22 8.48
N HIS A 181 26.22 -23.96 8.90
CA HIS A 181 25.49 -23.36 10.02
C HIS A 181 25.21 -21.88 9.78
N THR A 182 24.25 -21.32 10.53
CA THR A 182 23.84 -19.90 10.43
C THR A 182 24.71 -18.95 11.27
N GLY A 183 25.54 -19.49 12.16
CA GLY A 183 26.43 -18.70 13.02
C GLY A 183 25.65 -17.68 13.86
N GLN A 184 25.99 -16.40 13.71
CA GLN A 184 25.38 -15.30 14.45
C GLN A 184 24.14 -14.69 13.80
N LEU A 185 23.60 -15.29 12.72
CA LEU A 185 22.30 -14.91 12.20
C LEU A 185 21.19 -15.25 13.22
N SER A 186 20.28 -14.32 13.49
CA SER A 186 19.19 -14.50 14.45
C SER A 186 17.95 -15.09 13.80
N ALA A 187 17.48 -16.24 14.31
CA ALA A 187 16.25 -16.87 13.85
C ALA A 187 15.02 -15.99 14.10
N ILE A 188 14.97 -15.30 15.25
CA ILE A 188 13.89 -14.34 15.59
C ILE A 188 13.82 -13.24 14.53
N THR A 189 14.97 -12.67 14.15
CA THR A 189 15.04 -11.63 13.11
C THR A 189 14.54 -12.14 11.76
N VAL A 190 14.86 -13.38 11.39
CA VAL A 190 14.38 -14.00 10.14
C VAL A 190 12.86 -14.15 10.15
N PHE A 191 12.27 -14.62 11.25
CA PHE A 191 10.81 -14.74 11.39
C PHE A 191 10.10 -13.37 11.37
N LEU A 192 10.67 -12.35 12.01
CA LEU A 192 10.10 -11.00 11.99
C LEU A 192 10.14 -10.40 10.57
N LEU A 193 11.24 -10.59 9.82
CA LEU A 193 11.34 -10.16 8.42
C LEU A 193 10.33 -10.89 7.52
N PHE A 194 10.10 -12.17 7.76
CA PHE A 194 9.07 -12.94 7.06
C PHE A 194 7.66 -12.41 7.36
N GLY A 195 7.33 -12.20 8.63
CA GLY A 195 6.05 -11.63 9.06
C GLY A 195 5.80 -10.23 8.46
N GLY A 196 6.82 -9.37 8.47
CA GLY A 196 6.75 -8.05 7.83
C GLY A 196 6.50 -8.14 6.32
N SER A 197 7.13 -9.10 5.63
CA SER A 197 6.90 -9.33 4.20
C SER A 197 5.47 -9.78 3.89
N LEU A 198 4.91 -10.68 4.71
CA LEU A 198 3.50 -11.10 4.60
C LEU A 198 2.54 -9.93 4.84
N ALA A 199 2.79 -9.13 5.87
CA ALA A 199 1.99 -7.95 6.16
C ALA A 199 2.00 -6.96 4.99
N ARG A 200 3.16 -6.74 4.35
CA ARG A 200 3.27 -5.89 3.15
C ARG A 200 2.55 -6.47 1.93
N ILE A 201 2.57 -7.79 1.73
CA ILE A 201 1.78 -8.44 0.65
C ILE A 201 0.29 -8.17 0.88
N PHE A 202 -0.18 -8.37 2.12
CA PHE A 202 -1.57 -8.11 2.48
C PHE A 202 -1.98 -6.65 2.26
N THR A 203 -1.19 -5.67 2.72
CA THR A 203 -1.48 -4.24 2.50
C THR A 203 -1.44 -3.87 1.02
N SER A 204 -0.53 -4.45 0.24
CA SER A 204 -0.40 -4.18 -1.20
C SER A 204 -1.59 -4.74 -1.98
N ILE A 205 -2.06 -5.95 -1.65
CA ILE A 205 -3.26 -6.53 -2.26
C ILE A 205 -4.48 -5.66 -1.96
N GLN A 206 -4.65 -5.18 -0.71
CA GLN A 206 -5.74 -4.26 -0.37
C GLN A 206 -5.68 -2.96 -1.19
N ALA A 207 -4.48 -2.39 -1.38
CA ALA A 207 -4.30 -1.19 -2.21
C ALA A 207 -4.65 -1.44 -3.69
N VAL A 208 -4.21 -2.57 -4.26
CA VAL A 208 -4.53 -2.96 -5.64
C VAL A 208 -6.03 -3.21 -5.80
N VAL A 209 -6.69 -3.89 -4.86
CA VAL A 209 -8.14 -4.09 -4.89
C VAL A 209 -8.88 -2.75 -4.85
N THR A 210 -8.40 -1.80 -4.04
CA THR A 210 -9.00 -0.45 -3.97
C THR A 210 -8.82 0.31 -5.29
N LEU A 211 -7.65 0.23 -5.92
CA LEU A 211 -7.40 0.80 -7.25
C LEU A 211 -8.21 0.13 -8.35
N LEU A 212 -8.37 -1.21 -8.30
CA LEU A 212 -9.20 -1.97 -9.22
C LEU A 212 -10.68 -1.62 -9.07
N GLN A 213 -11.15 -1.42 -7.85
CA GLN A 213 -12.50 -0.90 -7.59
C GLN A 213 -12.69 0.51 -8.15
N ALA A 214 -11.66 1.37 -8.05
CA ALA A 214 -11.67 2.69 -8.66
C ALA A 214 -11.61 2.65 -10.20
N SER A 215 -10.89 1.70 -10.80
CA SER A 215 -10.74 1.54 -12.25
C SER A 215 -11.88 0.76 -12.93
N ASN A 216 -12.69 0.01 -12.16
CA ASN A 216 -13.89 -0.63 -12.68
C ASN A 216 -14.93 0.41 -13.15
N MET A 217 -14.85 1.64 -12.66
CA MET A 217 -15.81 2.70 -12.98
C MET A 217 -15.73 3.17 -14.44
N PRO A 218 -14.57 3.57 -15.00
CA PRO A 218 -14.47 3.88 -16.43
C PRO A 218 -14.95 2.74 -17.33
N SER A 219 -14.63 1.48 -17.01
CA SER A 219 -15.02 0.32 -17.82
C SER A 219 -16.52 0.07 -17.81
N VAL A 220 -17.19 0.21 -16.65
CA VAL A 220 -18.65 0.11 -16.55
C VAL A 220 -19.32 1.27 -17.29
N VAL A 221 -18.83 2.49 -17.14
CA VAL A 221 -19.36 3.68 -17.83
C VAL A 221 -19.23 3.54 -19.35
N VAL A 222 -18.05 3.17 -19.86
CA VAL A 222 -17.82 2.92 -21.28
C VAL A 222 -18.71 1.79 -21.79
N GLY A 223 -18.85 0.70 -21.04
CA GLY A 223 -19.75 -0.40 -21.40
C GLY A 223 -21.21 0.03 -21.52
N ARG A 224 -21.69 0.89 -20.61
CA ARG A 224 -23.07 1.42 -20.63
C ARG A 224 -23.28 2.46 -21.74
N LEU A 225 -22.27 3.29 -22.04
CA LEU A 225 -22.30 4.23 -23.15
C LEU A 225 -22.30 3.53 -24.51
N LEU A 226 -21.50 2.47 -24.67
CA LEU A 226 -21.49 1.65 -25.88
C LEU A 226 -22.82 0.90 -26.05
N GLN A 227 -23.42 0.44 -24.96
CA GLN A 227 -24.76 -0.17 -24.98
C GLN A 227 -25.83 0.85 -25.41
N ALA A 228 -25.76 2.08 -24.90
CA ALA A 228 -26.65 3.16 -25.30
C ALA A 228 -26.47 3.56 -26.77
N ALA A 229 -25.23 3.66 -27.26
CA ALA A 229 -24.93 3.96 -28.65
C ALA A 229 -25.43 2.85 -29.60
N THR A 230 -25.29 1.60 -29.19
CA THR A 230 -25.75 0.43 -29.94
C THR A 230 -27.28 0.38 -30.01
N ASN A 231 -27.97 0.68 -28.91
CA ASN A 231 -29.44 0.79 -28.87
C ASN A 231 -29.95 1.90 -29.79
N TYR A 232 -29.31 3.07 -29.77
CA TYR A 232 -29.64 4.18 -30.66
C TYR A 232 -29.47 3.79 -32.13
N ARG A 233 -28.36 3.13 -32.47
CA ARG A 233 -28.05 2.75 -33.85
C ARG A 233 -28.94 1.63 -34.39
N ASN A 234 -29.41 0.73 -33.52
CA ASN A 234 -30.27 -0.40 -33.92
C ASN A 234 -31.76 -0.05 -33.94
N GLY A 235 -32.16 1.08 -33.31
CA GLY A 235 -33.55 1.52 -33.27
C GLY A 235 -34.48 0.60 -32.46
N HIS A 236 -33.96 -0.32 -31.66
CA HIS A 236 -34.72 -1.19 -30.75
C HIS A 236 -33.87 -1.60 -29.53
N THR A 237 -34.51 -2.01 -28.44
CA THR A 237 -33.89 -2.24 -27.12
C THR A 237 -33.29 -3.64 -26.92
N GLY A 238 -33.58 -4.61 -27.80
CA GLY A 238 -33.03 -5.97 -27.72
C GLY A 238 -33.56 -6.78 -26.52
N GLN A 239 -32.75 -7.72 -25.98
CA GLN A 239 -33.08 -8.60 -24.83
C GLN A 239 -33.16 -7.87 -23.47
N LEU A 240 -33.07 -6.54 -23.42
CA LEU A 240 -33.01 -5.79 -22.16
C LEU A 240 -34.42 -5.55 -21.61
N SER A 241 -34.74 -6.11 -20.44
CA SER A 241 -36.04 -5.90 -19.78
C SER A 241 -36.15 -4.48 -19.23
N ALA A 242 -37.21 -3.75 -19.60
CA ALA A 242 -37.47 -2.39 -19.11
C ALA A 242 -37.58 -2.35 -17.58
N ILE A 243 -38.15 -3.39 -16.96
CA ILE A 243 -38.27 -3.52 -15.51
C ILE A 243 -36.87 -3.50 -14.85
N THR A 244 -35.91 -4.24 -15.41
CA THR A 244 -34.54 -4.29 -14.89
C THR A 244 -33.84 -2.93 -14.98
N VAL A 245 -34.09 -2.17 -16.05
CA VAL A 245 -33.49 -0.83 -16.24
C VAL A 245 -34.03 0.17 -15.23
N PHE A 246 -35.34 0.18 -14.99
CA PHE A 246 -35.96 1.05 -13.98
C PHE A 246 -35.50 0.73 -12.56
N LEU A 247 -35.37 -0.55 -12.22
CA LEU A 247 -34.84 -0.96 -10.92
C LEU A 247 -33.37 -0.57 -10.72
N LEU A 248 -32.54 -0.70 -11.76
CA LEU A 248 -31.14 -0.25 -11.71
C LEU A 248 -31.03 1.27 -11.56
N PHE A 249 -31.88 2.04 -12.26
CA PHE A 249 -31.93 3.49 -12.12
C PHE A 249 -32.40 3.93 -10.73
N GLY A 250 -33.50 3.34 -10.22
CA GLY A 250 -34.01 3.62 -8.88
C GLY A 250 -33.03 3.22 -7.77
N GLY A 251 -32.36 2.08 -7.91
CA GLY A 251 -31.30 1.66 -7.00
C GLY A 251 -30.09 2.59 -6.99
N SER A 252 -29.69 3.12 -8.16
CA SER A 252 -28.62 4.14 -8.25
C SER A 252 -29.05 5.46 -7.59
N LEU A 253 -30.28 5.92 -7.78
CA LEU A 253 -30.81 7.13 -7.12
C LEU A 253 -30.88 6.97 -5.60
N ALA A 254 -31.37 5.82 -5.12
CA ALA A 254 -31.38 5.51 -3.70
C ALA A 254 -29.97 5.56 -3.11
N ARG A 255 -28.96 5.04 -3.82
CA ARG A 255 -27.56 5.09 -3.39
C ARG A 255 -26.94 6.49 -3.43
N ILE A 256 -27.33 7.36 -4.37
CA ILE A 256 -26.93 8.78 -4.36
C ILE A 256 -27.48 9.43 -3.09
N PHE A 257 -28.78 9.24 -2.82
CA PHE A 257 -29.45 9.86 -1.68
C PHE A 257 -28.84 9.42 -0.35
N THR A 258 -28.63 8.11 -0.16
CA THR A 258 -28.00 7.59 1.06
C THR A 258 -26.54 8.03 1.17
N SER A 259 -25.78 8.06 0.08
CA SER A 259 -24.37 8.51 0.12
C SER A 259 -24.24 10.01 0.42
N ILE A 260 -25.13 10.86 -0.11
CA ILE A 260 -25.16 12.29 0.21
C ILE A 260 -25.49 12.51 1.69
N GLN A 261 -26.41 11.72 2.25
CA GLN A 261 -26.77 11.82 3.67
C GLN A 261 -25.71 11.24 4.61
N GLU A 262 -25.05 10.13 4.24
CA GLU A 262 -24.14 9.42 5.14
C GLU A 262 -22.68 9.91 5.07
N THR A 263 -22.18 10.30 3.89
CA THR A 263 -20.72 10.42 3.69
C THR A 263 -20.19 11.82 3.47
N GLY A 264 -20.95 12.76 2.89
CA GLY A 264 -20.47 14.13 2.62
C GLY A 264 -19.16 14.23 1.82
N ASP A 265 -18.73 13.14 1.19
CA ASP A 265 -17.46 13.02 0.47
C ASP A 265 -17.75 13.09 -1.04
N PRO A 266 -17.30 14.16 -1.74
CA PRO A 266 -17.68 14.43 -3.13
C PRO A 266 -17.21 13.33 -4.10
N LEU A 267 -16.19 12.55 -3.74
CA LEU A 267 -15.64 11.52 -4.62
C LEU A 267 -16.57 10.31 -4.76
N MET A 268 -17.19 9.84 -3.66
CA MET A 268 -18.09 8.68 -3.67
C MET A 268 -19.46 9.03 -4.28
N ALA A 269 -19.98 10.22 -3.97
CA ALA A 269 -21.21 10.75 -4.58
C ALA A 269 -21.06 10.90 -6.11
N GLY A 270 -19.90 11.36 -6.59
CA GLY A 270 -19.62 11.47 -8.03
C GLY A 270 -19.77 10.16 -8.80
N THR A 271 -19.41 9.02 -8.18
CA THR A 271 -19.52 7.69 -8.80
C THR A 271 -20.97 7.27 -9.04
N PHE A 272 -21.85 7.50 -8.08
CA PHE A 272 -23.27 7.15 -8.18
C PHE A 272 -24.02 8.11 -9.09
N VAL A 273 -23.65 9.40 -9.10
CA VAL A 273 -24.19 10.41 -10.02
C VAL A 273 -23.92 10.02 -11.47
N VAL A 274 -22.66 9.71 -11.82
CA VAL A 274 -22.31 9.28 -13.19
C VAL A 274 -23.03 7.98 -13.57
N SER A 275 -23.10 7.00 -12.66
CA SER A 275 -23.84 5.76 -12.89
C SER A 275 -25.34 5.98 -13.10
N SER A 276 -25.97 6.89 -12.34
CA SER A 276 -27.40 7.22 -12.47
C SER A 276 -27.70 7.94 -13.78
N LEU A 277 -26.84 8.88 -14.20
CA LEU A 277 -26.97 9.56 -15.49
C LEU A 277 -26.88 8.57 -16.67
N CYS A 278 -25.91 7.67 -16.67
CA CYS A 278 -25.80 6.64 -17.70
C CYS A 278 -26.99 5.67 -17.70
N ASN A 279 -27.47 5.23 -16.53
CA ASN A 279 -28.66 4.38 -16.42
C ASN A 279 -29.94 5.11 -16.88
N GLY A 280 -30.05 6.41 -16.59
CA GLY A 280 -31.16 7.26 -17.04
C GLY A 280 -31.19 7.44 -18.56
N LEU A 281 -30.02 7.61 -19.20
CA LEU A 281 -29.90 7.65 -20.66
C LEU A 281 -30.39 6.34 -21.29
N ILE A 282 -30.01 5.18 -20.73
CA ILE A 282 -30.50 3.87 -21.20
C ILE A 282 -32.01 3.75 -20.99
N ALA A 283 -32.54 4.17 -19.84
CA ALA A 283 -33.98 4.16 -19.56
C ALA A 283 -34.77 5.01 -20.57
N ALA A 284 -34.28 6.22 -20.87
CA ALA A 284 -34.89 7.11 -21.86
C ALA A 284 -34.91 6.48 -23.26
N GLN A 285 -33.82 5.85 -23.67
CA GLN A 285 -33.78 5.11 -24.94
C GLN A 285 -34.75 3.93 -24.95
N VAL A 286 -34.88 3.21 -23.83
CA VAL A 286 -35.81 2.08 -23.74
C VAL A 286 -37.26 2.52 -23.89
N LEU A 287 -37.63 3.65 -23.29
CA LEU A 287 -38.96 4.24 -23.44
C LEU A 287 -39.21 4.72 -24.88
N PHE A 288 -38.22 5.36 -25.50
CA PHE A 288 -38.35 5.90 -26.85
C PHE A 288 -38.53 4.81 -27.92
N TYR A 289 -37.82 3.68 -27.78
CA TYR A 289 -37.88 2.58 -28.74
C TYR A 289 -38.84 1.45 -28.35
N TRP A 290 -39.69 1.64 -27.33
CA TRP A 290 -40.64 0.62 -26.86
C TRP A 290 -41.62 0.14 -27.96
N ASN A 291 -41.98 1.01 -28.90
CA ASN A 291 -42.89 0.71 -30.01
C ASN A 291 -42.19 0.42 -31.35
N ALA A 292 -40.85 0.34 -31.36
CA ALA A 292 -40.09 0.13 -32.59
C ALA A 292 -40.05 -1.37 -32.96
N LYS A 293 -40.47 -1.71 -34.19
CA LYS A 293 -40.44 -3.09 -34.69
C LYS A 293 -39.05 -3.44 -35.20
N ALA A 294 -38.51 -4.60 -34.81
CA ALA A 294 -37.20 -5.06 -35.26
C ALA A 294 -37.22 -5.33 -36.78
N PRO A 295 -36.22 -4.85 -37.56
CA PRO A 295 -36.13 -5.16 -38.98
C PRO A 295 -35.87 -6.65 -39.15
N HIS A 296 -36.75 -7.33 -39.90
CA HIS A 296 -36.60 -8.75 -40.20
C HIS A 296 -35.33 -8.97 -41.03
N LYS A 297 -34.31 -9.62 -40.44
CA LYS A 297 -33.14 -10.08 -41.18
C LYS A 297 -33.60 -11.13 -42.20
N LYS A 298 -33.60 -10.77 -43.49
CA LYS A 298 -33.73 -11.75 -44.59
C LYS A 298 -32.59 -12.76 -44.45
N LYS A 299 -32.95 -14.02 -44.15
CA LYS A 299 -32.04 -15.16 -44.31
C LYS A 299 -31.60 -15.19 -45.77
N LYS A 300 -30.31 -15.03 -46.04
CA LYS A 300 -29.73 -15.41 -47.34
C LYS A 300 -29.91 -16.93 -47.48
N GLN A 301 -30.73 -17.33 -48.45
CA GLN A 301 -30.71 -18.69 -49.00
C GLN A 301 -29.43 -18.88 -49.81
#